data_AF-A0A2R5G596-F1
#
_entry.id   AF-A0A2R5G596-F1
#
_cell.length_a   1.000
_cell.length_b   1.000
_cell.length_c   1.000
_cell.angle_alpha   90.00
_cell.angle_beta   90.00
_cell.angle_gamma   90.00
#
_symmetry.space_group_name_H-M   'P 1'
#
loop_
_entity.id
_entity.type
_entity.pdbx_description
1 polymer ?
#
loop_
_entity_poly.entity_id
_entity_poly.type
_entity_poly.pdbx_seq_one_letter_code
_entity_poly.pdbx_strand_id
1 'polypeptide(L)'
;MNASTFSEATDIDYFITNVSTSTVTPEWIVNTYSQRNWVEVFYREAKGWLGLKEYQVRDKRSLLRHFILVFCAYTFILWHQMTGGLRRRWANKPLNTFTEALEAFRTAMSYRFFDWLTHNRDVFAAYKASLGYIWA
;
A
#
# COMPACT_ATOMS: atom_id res chain seq x y z
N MET A 1 -8.92 23.46 -13.56
CA MET A 1 -9.89 24.34 -14.26
C MET A 1 -10.54 23.58 -15.39
N ASN A 2 -11.85 23.70 -15.52
CA ASN A 2 -12.64 23.11 -16.60
C ASN A 2 -12.69 23.97 -17.87
N ALA A 3 -12.15 25.19 -17.82
CA ALA A 3 -12.01 26.10 -18.96
C ALA A 3 -10.64 26.83 -18.92
N SER A 4 -10.27 27.42 -20.05
CA SER A 4 -9.03 28.17 -20.26
C SER A 4 -9.05 29.59 -19.71
N THR A 5 -10.24 30.18 -19.52
CA THR A 5 -10.40 31.54 -18.98
C THR A 5 -11.34 31.55 -17.78
N PHE A 6 -11.12 32.53 -16.89
CA PHE A 6 -11.91 32.67 -15.66
C PHE A 6 -13.40 32.93 -15.92
N SER A 7 -13.70 33.73 -16.94
CA SER A 7 -15.08 34.09 -17.33
C SER A 7 -15.88 32.92 -17.91
N GLU A 8 -15.20 31.91 -18.43
CA GLU A 8 -15.82 30.71 -19.03
C GLU A 8 -15.87 29.54 -18.04
N ALA A 9 -15.18 29.64 -16.91
CA ALA A 9 -15.12 28.57 -15.92
C ALA A 9 -16.40 28.53 -15.08
N THR A 10 -17.08 27.38 -15.10
CA THR A 10 -18.24 27.12 -14.22
C THR A 10 -17.85 26.72 -12.81
N ASP A 11 -16.61 26.25 -12.61
CA ASP A 11 -16.05 25.91 -11.30
C ASP A 11 -14.66 26.53 -11.13
N ILE A 12 -14.49 27.28 -10.05
CA ILE A 12 -13.24 27.98 -9.71
C ILE A 12 -12.65 27.36 -8.44
N ASP A 13 -11.45 26.79 -8.58
CA ASP A 13 -10.69 26.25 -7.46
C ASP A 13 -9.89 27.36 -6.76
N TYR A 14 -10.04 27.48 -5.44
CA TYR A 14 -9.24 28.40 -4.62
C TYR A 14 -8.19 27.63 -3.83
N PHE A 15 -6.91 28.00 -4.01
CA PHE A 15 -5.78 27.42 -3.30
C PHE A 15 -5.17 28.43 -2.34
N ILE A 16 -4.95 28.02 -1.10
CA ILE A 16 -4.40 28.86 -0.03
C ILE A 16 -3.15 28.17 0.53
N THR A 17 -2.08 28.92 0.74
CA THR A 17 -0.83 28.43 1.29
C THR A 17 -0.23 29.43 2.26
N ASN A 18 0.52 28.94 3.26
CA ASN A 18 1.30 29.75 4.20
C ASN A 18 2.75 29.97 3.72
N VAL A 19 3.10 29.49 2.52
CA VAL A 19 4.44 29.65 1.94
C VAL A 19 4.61 31.06 1.37
N SER A 20 5.83 31.61 1.49
CA SER A 20 6.18 32.94 1.00
C SER A 20 5.91 33.13 -0.49
N THR A 21 5.44 34.32 -0.87
CA THR A 21 5.23 34.74 -2.28
C THR A 21 6.51 34.69 -3.13
N SER A 22 7.70 34.71 -2.50
CA SER A 22 8.98 34.53 -3.19
C SER A 22 9.17 33.13 -3.80
N THR A 23 8.44 32.13 -3.30
CA THR A 23 8.52 30.72 -3.75
C THR A 23 7.24 30.28 -4.47
N VAL A 24 6.10 30.87 -4.10
CA VAL A 24 4.78 30.48 -4.61
C VAL A 24 4.56 31.03 -6.02
N THR A 25 4.74 30.17 -7.02
CA THR A 25 4.29 30.40 -8.40
C THR A 25 2.99 29.63 -8.68
N PRO A 26 2.17 30.02 -9.67
CA PRO A 26 0.98 29.26 -10.05
C PRO A 26 1.29 27.80 -10.40
N GLU A 27 2.39 27.57 -11.13
CA GLU A 27 2.87 26.21 -11.45
C GLU A 27 3.22 25.42 -10.19
N TRP A 28 3.91 26.05 -9.23
CA TRP A 28 4.25 25.42 -7.96
C TRP A 28 3.01 25.00 -7.18
N ILE A 29 1.96 25.83 -7.15
CA ILE A 29 0.69 25.50 -6.48
C ILE A 29 0.06 24.26 -7.12
N VAL A 30 -0.06 24.25 -8.46
CA VAL A 30 -0.69 23.14 -9.19
C VAL A 30 0.11 21.85 -9.01
N ASN A 31 1.43 21.91 -9.15
CA ASN A 31 2.30 20.74 -8.98
C ASN A 31 2.24 20.20 -7.55
N THR A 32 2.28 21.07 -6.53
CA THR A 32 2.20 20.66 -5.13
C THR A 32 0.83 20.07 -4.80
N TYR A 33 -0.26 20.71 -5.23
CA TYR A 33 -1.60 20.23 -4.96
C TYR A 33 -1.92 18.94 -5.72
N SER A 34 -1.36 18.73 -6.92
CA SER A 34 -1.58 17.50 -7.68
C SER A 34 -1.09 16.24 -6.95
N GLN A 35 -0.07 16.37 -6.10
CA GLN A 35 0.43 15.27 -5.26
C GLN A 35 -0.60 14.81 -4.20
N ARG A 36 -1.59 15.66 -3.85
CA ARG A 36 -2.65 15.32 -2.89
C ARG A 36 -3.38 14.04 -3.28
N ASN A 37 -3.60 13.80 -4.57
CA ASN A 37 -4.36 12.64 -5.05
C ASN A 37 -3.75 11.30 -4.62
N TRP A 38 -2.46 11.28 -4.27
CA TRP A 38 -1.80 10.07 -3.75
C TRP A 38 -2.50 9.49 -2.52
N VAL A 39 -3.10 10.33 -1.65
CA VAL A 39 -3.84 9.84 -0.48
C VAL A 39 -5.07 9.01 -0.87
N GLU A 40 -5.75 9.38 -1.95
CA GLU A 40 -6.92 8.66 -2.47
C GLU A 40 -6.50 7.33 -3.10
N VAL A 41 -5.36 7.33 -3.82
CA VAL A 41 -4.76 6.10 -4.36
C VAL A 41 -4.40 5.14 -3.22
N PHE A 42 -3.72 5.63 -2.19
CA PHE A 42 -3.41 4.86 -0.99
C PHE A 42 -4.67 4.26 -0.37
N TYR A 43 -5.72 5.05 -0.14
CA TYR A 43 -6.94 4.54 0.47
C TYR A 43 -7.61 3.45 -0.37
N ARG A 44 -7.63 3.61 -1.70
CA ARG A 44 -8.19 2.61 -2.61
C ARG A 44 -7.41 1.30 -2.53
N GLU A 45 -6.09 1.38 -2.56
CA GLU A 45 -5.21 0.21 -2.55
C GLU A 45 -5.20 -0.48 -1.18
N ALA A 46 -5.09 0.28 -0.09
CA ALA A 46 -5.09 -0.26 1.26
C ALA A 46 -6.43 -0.89 1.65
N LYS A 47 -7.56 -0.24 1.31
CA LYS A 47 -8.90 -0.82 1.54
C LYS A 47 -9.21 -1.98 0.60
N GLY A 48 -8.69 -1.95 -0.62
CA GLY A 48 -8.94 -2.98 -1.63
C GLY A 48 -8.13 -4.25 -1.42
N TRP A 49 -6.84 -4.12 -1.14
CA TRP A 49 -5.88 -5.24 -1.23
C TRP A 49 -5.20 -5.62 0.08
N LEU A 50 -5.15 -4.70 1.06
CA LEU A 50 -4.45 -4.90 2.34
C LEU A 50 -5.40 -5.03 3.53
N GLY A 51 -6.71 -5.10 3.30
CA GLY A 51 -7.69 -5.34 4.37
C GLY A 51 -7.84 -4.18 5.36
N LEU A 52 -7.58 -2.93 4.96
CA LEU A 52 -7.75 -1.77 5.85
C LEU A 52 -9.18 -1.68 6.43
N LYS A 53 -10.18 -2.10 5.64
CA LYS A 53 -11.60 -2.14 6.03
C LYS A 53 -12.06 -3.48 6.64
N GLU A 54 -11.19 -4.48 6.69
CA GLU A 54 -11.55 -5.86 7.09
C GLU A 54 -11.33 -6.13 8.58
N TYR A 55 -10.79 -5.14 9.31
CA TYR A 55 -10.60 -5.22 10.74
C TYR A 55 -11.92 -5.47 11.49
N GLN A 56 -11.96 -6.53 12.30
CA GLN A 56 -13.17 -6.99 13.03
C GLN A 56 -13.13 -6.71 14.54
N VAL A 57 -12.00 -6.27 15.09
CA VAL A 57 -11.88 -6.10 16.54
C VAL A 57 -12.51 -4.76 16.96
N ARG A 58 -12.94 -4.60 18.22
CA ARG A 58 -13.56 -3.34 18.70
C ARG A 58 -12.64 -2.50 19.59
N ASP A 59 -11.56 -3.10 20.07
CA ASP A 59 -10.59 -2.46 20.95
C ASP A 59 -9.70 -1.46 20.19
N LYS A 60 -9.61 -0.22 20.70
CA LYS A 60 -8.84 0.87 20.09
C LYS A 60 -7.38 0.51 19.89
N ARG A 61 -6.75 -0.18 20.84
CA ARG A 61 -5.32 -0.54 20.74
C ARG A 61 -5.10 -1.54 19.61
N SER A 62 -5.99 -2.51 19.49
CA SER A 62 -5.96 -3.51 18.43
C SER A 62 -6.21 -2.88 17.05
N LEU A 63 -7.09 -1.88 16.97
CA LEU A 63 -7.36 -1.12 15.73
C LEU A 63 -6.10 -0.38 15.28
N LEU A 64 -5.44 0.31 16.20
CA LEU A 64 -4.20 1.03 15.89
C LEU A 64 -3.09 0.08 15.44
N ARG A 65 -2.96 -1.10 16.06
CA ARG A 65 -2.01 -2.13 15.62
C ARG A 65 -2.30 -2.60 14.20
N HIS A 66 -3.56 -2.88 13.88
CA HIS A 66 -3.96 -3.26 12.52
C HIS A 66 -3.58 -2.17 11.50
N PHE A 67 -3.90 -0.92 11.80
CA PHE A 67 -3.53 0.20 10.93
C PHE A 67 -2.02 0.30 10.74
N ILE A 68 -1.22 0.23 11.81
CA ILE A 68 0.24 0.25 11.69
C ILE A 68 0.73 -0.88 10.77
N LEU A 69 0.20 -2.10 10.93
CA LEU A 69 0.59 -3.24 10.08
C LEU A 69 0.23 -3.02 8.60
N VAL A 70 -0.97 -2.51 8.32
CA VAL A 70 -1.41 -2.19 6.95
C VAL A 70 -0.52 -1.11 6.33
N PHE A 71 -0.21 -0.05 7.08
CA PHE A 71 0.64 1.04 6.60
C PHE A 71 2.07 0.55 6.36
N CYS A 72 2.64 -0.22 7.29
CA CYS A 72 3.95 -0.84 7.12
C CYS A 72 4.01 -1.74 5.88
N ALA A 73 3.02 -2.61 5.69
CA ALA A 73 2.93 -3.48 4.52
C ALA A 73 2.84 -2.66 3.22
N TYR A 74 2.01 -1.63 3.19
CA TYR A 74 1.86 -0.74 2.03
C TYR A 74 3.19 -0.06 1.67
N THR A 75 3.83 0.59 2.65
CA THR A 75 5.11 1.28 2.43
C THR A 75 6.21 0.32 2.01
N PHE A 76 6.23 -0.90 2.56
CA PHE A 76 7.20 -1.92 2.22
C PHE A 76 7.06 -2.38 0.76
N ILE A 77 5.82 -2.62 0.30
CA ILE A 77 5.56 -3.03 -1.08
C ILE A 77 5.92 -1.91 -2.05
N LEU A 78 5.52 -0.66 -1.78
CA LEU A 78 5.88 0.49 -2.60
C LEU A 78 7.39 0.69 -2.69
N TRP A 79 8.09 0.60 -1.56
CA TRP A 79 9.55 0.69 -1.53
C TRP A 79 10.20 -0.35 -2.46
N HIS A 80 9.73 -1.60 -2.38
CA HIS A 80 10.23 -2.68 -3.22
C HIS A 80 9.86 -2.53 -4.71
N GLN A 81 8.72 -1.91 -5.00
CA GLN A 81 8.33 -1.55 -6.37
C GLN A 81 9.29 -0.49 -6.94
N MET A 82 9.56 0.58 -6.20
CA MET A 82 10.41 1.69 -6.64
C MET A 82 11.89 1.31 -6.75
N THR A 83 12.39 0.51 -5.81
CA THR A 83 13.79 0.05 -5.81
C THR A 83 14.05 -1.15 -6.71
N GLY A 84 12.98 -1.77 -7.25
CA GLY A 84 13.08 -2.98 -8.07
C GLY A 84 13.48 -4.23 -7.29
N GLY A 85 13.40 -4.24 -5.96
CA GLY A 85 13.85 -5.35 -5.12
C GLY A 85 13.12 -6.68 -5.38
N LEU A 86 11.91 -6.64 -5.94
CA LEU A 86 11.15 -7.85 -6.34
C LEU A 86 11.49 -8.34 -7.75
N ARG A 87 11.93 -7.46 -8.66
CA ARG A 87 12.16 -7.77 -10.09
C ARG A 87 13.34 -8.73 -10.31
N ARG A 88 14.32 -8.79 -9.40
CA ARG A 88 15.50 -9.65 -9.62
C ARG A 88 15.27 -11.13 -9.36
N ARG A 89 14.27 -11.48 -8.55
CA ARG A 89 14.05 -12.88 -8.10
C ARG A 89 12.61 -13.37 -8.28
N TRP A 90 11.64 -12.46 -8.26
CA TRP A 90 10.23 -12.83 -8.14
C TRP A 90 9.33 -12.31 -9.27
N ALA A 91 9.90 -11.59 -10.25
CA ALA A 91 9.16 -11.13 -11.43
C ALA A 91 10.08 -10.89 -12.63
N ASN A 92 9.79 -11.53 -13.77
CA ASN A 92 10.48 -11.25 -15.04
C ASN A 92 9.84 -10.09 -15.83
N LYS A 93 8.67 -9.62 -15.39
CA LYS A 93 7.92 -8.50 -15.98
C LYS A 93 8.15 -7.21 -15.17
N PRO A 94 8.00 -6.03 -15.80
CA PRO A 94 7.95 -4.80 -15.03
C PRO A 94 6.76 -4.81 -14.05
N LEU A 95 7.02 -4.39 -12.83
CA LEU A 95 6.02 -4.14 -11.78
C LEU A 95 5.73 -2.64 -11.78
N ASN A 96 4.71 -2.21 -12.49
CA ASN A 96 4.37 -0.79 -12.69
C ASN A 96 3.22 -0.37 -11.78
N THR A 97 2.38 -1.30 -11.37
CA THR A 97 1.27 -1.04 -10.43
C THR A 97 1.53 -1.65 -9.06
N PHE A 98 0.84 -1.12 -8.05
CA PHE A 98 0.88 -1.68 -6.70
C PHE A 98 0.41 -3.14 -6.67
N THR A 99 -0.61 -3.48 -7.45
CA THR A 99 -1.17 -4.85 -7.49
C THR A 99 -0.18 -5.86 -8.04
N GLU A 100 0.57 -5.50 -9.08
CA GLU A 100 1.65 -6.34 -9.61
C GLU A 100 2.77 -6.54 -8.58
N ALA A 101 3.15 -5.47 -7.87
CA ALA A 101 4.15 -5.55 -6.80
C ALA A 101 3.68 -6.44 -5.65
N LEU A 102 2.41 -6.30 -5.23
CA LEU A 102 1.78 -7.13 -4.22
C LEU A 102 1.72 -8.61 -4.64
N GLU A 103 1.40 -8.90 -5.91
CA GLU A 103 1.36 -10.26 -6.45
C GLU A 103 2.75 -10.92 -6.43
N ALA A 104 3.78 -10.18 -6.87
CA ALA A 104 5.17 -10.64 -6.78
C ALA A 104 5.60 -10.88 -5.32
N PHE A 105 5.20 -10.00 -4.41
CA PHE A 105 5.47 -10.17 -2.98
C PHE A 105 4.77 -11.41 -2.41
N ARG A 106 3.47 -11.62 -2.71
CA ARG A 106 2.72 -12.81 -2.28
C ARG A 106 3.37 -14.08 -2.79
N THR A 107 3.81 -14.10 -4.06
CA THR A 107 4.55 -15.23 -4.64
C THR A 107 5.83 -15.51 -3.88
N ALA A 108 6.61 -14.48 -3.56
CA ALA A 108 7.84 -14.62 -2.78
C ALA A 108 7.58 -15.18 -1.38
N MET A 109 6.50 -14.74 -0.73
CA MET A 109 6.11 -15.24 0.59
C MET A 109 5.62 -16.68 0.56
N SER A 110 4.81 -17.05 -0.43
CA SER A 110 4.37 -18.43 -0.62
C SER A 110 5.55 -19.38 -0.83
N TYR A 111 6.52 -19.00 -1.65
CA TYR A 111 7.71 -19.83 -1.90
C TYR A 111 8.55 -20.00 -0.64
N ARG A 112 8.82 -18.89 0.09
CA ARG A 112 9.55 -18.94 1.36
C ARG A 112 8.82 -19.72 2.43
N PHE A 113 7.50 -19.61 2.49
CA PHE A 113 6.68 -20.37 3.43
C PHE A 113 6.71 -21.86 3.10
N PHE A 114 6.60 -22.22 1.82
CA PHE A 114 6.69 -23.61 1.37
C PHE A 114 8.06 -24.21 1.73
N ASP A 115 9.15 -23.50 1.43
CA ASP A 115 10.50 -23.91 1.78
C ASP A 115 10.71 -24.01 3.30
N TRP A 116 10.18 -23.06 4.08
CA TRP A 116 10.22 -23.19 5.53
C TRP A 116 9.44 -24.41 6.01
N LEU A 117 8.27 -24.67 5.45
CA LEU A 117 7.40 -25.78 5.82
C LEU A 117 8.03 -27.13 5.51
N THR A 118 8.76 -27.28 4.40
CA THR A 118 9.46 -28.53 4.07
C THR A 118 10.53 -28.87 5.11
N HIS A 119 11.19 -27.86 5.68
CA HIS A 119 12.23 -28.03 6.70
C HIS A 119 11.71 -28.11 8.14
N ASN A 120 10.46 -27.68 8.41
CA ASN A 120 9.91 -27.54 9.77
C ASN A 120 8.54 -28.24 9.90
N ARG A 121 8.36 -29.38 9.22
CA ARG A 121 7.07 -30.11 9.20
C ARG A 121 6.64 -30.57 10.59
N ASP A 122 7.59 -31.03 11.39
CA ASP A 122 7.40 -31.48 12.77
C ASP A 122 6.92 -30.34 13.66
N VAL A 123 7.56 -29.16 13.58
CA VAL A 123 7.16 -27.96 14.33
C VAL A 123 5.76 -27.53 13.90
N PHE A 124 5.47 -27.52 12.60
CA PHE A 124 4.15 -27.17 12.08
C PHE A 124 3.06 -28.15 12.55
N ALA A 125 3.34 -29.46 12.51
CA ALA A 125 2.43 -30.51 12.97
C ALA A 125 2.18 -30.40 14.48
N ALA A 126 3.23 -30.19 15.29
CA ALA A 126 3.12 -29.99 16.73
C ALA A 126 2.27 -28.76 17.08
N TYR A 127 2.45 -27.64 16.37
CA TYR A 127 1.62 -26.45 16.53
C TYR A 127 0.14 -26.73 16.19
N LYS A 128 -0.13 -27.42 15.07
CA LYS A 128 -1.51 -27.79 14.69
C LYS A 128 -2.16 -28.72 15.71
N ALA A 129 -1.41 -29.69 16.23
CA ALA A 129 -1.86 -30.58 17.30
C ALA A 129 -2.20 -29.81 18.59
N SER A 130 -1.41 -28.79 18.94
CA SER A 130 -1.69 -27.93 20.11
C SER A 130 -3.01 -27.14 19.99
N LEU A 131 -3.49 -26.93 18.76
CA LEU A 131 -4.77 -26.30 18.45
C LEU A 131 -5.92 -27.32 18.33
N GLY A 132 -5.66 -28.61 18.60
CA GLY A 132 -6.64 -29.69 18.50
C GLY A 132 -6.86 -30.25 17.09
N TYR A 133 -6.01 -29.87 16.12
CA TYR A 133 -6.08 -30.42 14.77
C TYR A 133 -5.12 -31.60 14.60
N ILE A 134 -5.64 -32.71 14.10
CA ILE A 134 -4.84 -33.89 13.77
C ILE A 134 -4.47 -33.82 12.28
N TRP A 135 -3.19 -33.93 11.97
CA TRP A 135 -2.70 -34.07 10.60
C TRP A 135 -2.19 -35.51 10.43
N ALA A 136 -2.83 -36.26 9.52
CA ALA A 136 -2.48 -37.63 9.16
C ALA A 136 -1.43 -37.65 8.04
#